data_AF-A0A2V7K0A1-F1
#
_entry.id   AF-A0A2V7K0A1-F1
#
_cell.length_a   1.000
_cell.length_b   1.000
_cell.length_c   1.000
_cell.angle_alpha   90.00
_cell.angle_beta   90.00
_cell.angle_gamma   90.00
#
_symmetry.space_group_name_H-M   'P 1'
#
loop_
_entity.id
_entity.type
_entity.pdbx_description
1 polymer ?
#
loop_
_entity_poly.entity_id
_entity_poly.type
_entity_poly.pdbx_seq_one_letter_code
_entity_poly.pdbx_strand_id
1 'polypeptide(L)'
;MRGDVNIRLRRGAWYEVVSLTPEQAVVDVNEQQLSVARSFLQIVPLRPQRWSVVARPADAVNLPLSWGATYAVCPACRHRVPLRGQPTEMRCPKCNGVFEIAWDDPF
;
A
#
# COMPACT_ATOMS: atom_id res chain seq x y z
N MET A 1 -14.60 -1.15 14.63
CA MET A 1 -14.78 -1.91 13.37
C MET A 1 -14.15 -1.10 12.24
N ARG A 2 -12.94 -1.44 11.81
CA ARG A 2 -12.35 -0.83 10.61
C ARG A 2 -12.88 -1.64 9.45
N GLY A 3 -14.02 -1.21 8.91
CA GLY A 3 -14.67 -1.88 7.79
C GLY A 3 -13.70 -1.97 6.64
N ASP A 4 -13.47 -3.19 6.15
CA ASP A 4 -12.81 -3.45 4.89
C ASP A 4 -13.74 -2.89 3.80
N VAL A 5 -13.64 -1.57 3.56
CA VAL A 5 -14.31 -0.99 2.41
C VAL A 5 -13.57 -1.58 1.23
N ASN A 6 -14.26 -2.47 0.52
CA ASN A 6 -13.80 -3.14 -0.70
C ASN A 6 -13.71 -2.12 -1.85
N ILE A 7 -13.00 -1.03 -1.61
CA ILE A 7 -12.55 -0.05 -2.59
C ILE A 7 -11.36 -0.73 -3.27
N ARG A 8 -11.17 -0.51 -4.58
CA ARG A 8 -10.02 -1.00 -5.35
C ARG A 8 -8.64 -0.54 -4.81
N LEU A 9 -8.62 0.16 -3.68
CA LEU A 9 -7.44 0.54 -2.94
C LEU A 9 -6.76 -0.66 -2.32
N ARG A 10 -5.46 -0.72 -2.51
CA ARG A 10 -4.61 -1.72 -1.90
C ARG A 10 -3.99 -1.09 -0.66
N ARG A 11 -4.20 -1.71 0.51
CA ARG A 11 -3.51 -1.32 1.73
C ARG A 11 -1.99 -1.29 1.50
N GLY A 12 -1.32 -0.26 2.00
CA GLY A 12 0.11 0.01 1.82
C GLY A 12 0.51 0.54 0.44
N ALA A 13 -0.42 0.71 -0.51
CA ALA A 13 -0.13 1.37 -1.78
C ALA A 13 -0.34 2.88 -1.70
N TRP A 14 0.48 3.62 -2.43
CA TRP A 14 0.36 5.06 -2.58
C TRP A 14 -0.38 5.41 -3.88
N TYR A 15 -1.28 6.37 -3.79
CA TYR A 15 -2.11 6.85 -4.88
C TYR A 15 -2.01 8.36 -4.97
N GLU A 16 -2.19 8.88 -6.18
CA GLU A 16 -2.21 10.33 -6.40
C GLU A 16 -3.54 10.91 -5.92
N VAL A 17 -3.46 12.00 -5.16
CA VAL A 17 -4.64 12.76 -4.73
C VAL A 17 -4.97 13.78 -5.81
N VAL A 18 -6.13 13.61 -6.44
CA VAL A 18 -6.64 14.50 -7.49
C VAL A 18 -7.36 15.70 -6.88
N SER A 19 -8.09 15.49 -5.79
CA SER A 19 -8.70 16.56 -5.01
C SER A 19 -8.78 16.18 -3.53
N LEU A 20 -8.76 17.19 -2.68
CA LEU A 20 -8.73 17.02 -1.23
C LEU A 20 -9.68 18.02 -0.57
N THR A 21 -10.57 17.51 0.27
CA THR A 21 -11.41 18.30 1.18
C THR A 21 -11.06 17.95 2.64
N PRO A 22 -11.65 18.62 3.64
CA PRO A 22 -11.46 18.22 5.02
C PRO A 22 -11.97 16.80 5.32
N GLU A 23 -13.01 16.32 4.63
CA GLU A 23 -13.66 15.03 4.90
C GLU A 23 -13.28 13.92 3.91
N GLN A 24 -12.97 14.26 2.66
CA GLN A 24 -12.77 13.30 1.58
C GLN A 24 -11.50 13.59 0.79
N ALA A 25 -10.94 12.55 0.19
CA ALA A 25 -9.95 12.67 -0.87
C ALA A 25 -10.43 11.90 -2.09
N VAL A 26 -10.27 12.50 -3.28
CA VAL A 26 -10.40 11.79 -4.54
C VAL A 26 -9.02 11.32 -4.96
N VAL A 27 -8.86 10.01 -5.11
CA VAL A 27 -7.60 9.38 -5.49
C VAL A 27 -7.69 8.72 -6.86
N ASP A 28 -6.62 8.83 -7.65
CA ASP A 28 -6.50 8.09 -8.91
C ASP A 28 -6.06 6.65 -8.64
N VAL A 29 -6.87 5.69 -9.07
CA VAL A 29 -6.63 4.25 -8.94
C VAL A 29 -6.74 3.61 -10.31
N ASN A 30 -5.64 3.57 -11.05
CA ASN A 30 -5.59 3.03 -12.42
C ASN A 30 -6.55 3.78 -13.34
N GLU A 31 -6.40 5.11 -13.43
CA GLU A 31 -7.21 5.98 -14.31
C GLU A 31 -8.68 6.09 -13.87
N GLN A 32 -8.99 5.60 -12.67
CA GLN A 32 -10.32 5.71 -12.06
C GLN A 32 -10.23 6.57 -10.81
N GLN A 33 -11.05 7.62 -10.76
CA GLN A 33 -11.16 8.47 -9.60
C GLN A 33 -12.10 7.84 -8.56
N LEU A 34 -11.59 7.68 -7.33
CA LEU A 34 -12.34 7.11 -6.22
C LEU A 34 -12.37 8.09 -5.05
N SER A 35 -13.58 8.42 -4.57
CA SER A 35 -13.76 9.20 -3.35
C SER A 35 -13.62 8.31 -2.13
N VAL A 36 -12.80 8.73 -1.19
CA VAL A 36 -12.46 7.97 0.02
C VAL A 36 -12.46 8.92 1.19
N ALA A 37 -13.00 8.48 2.33
CA ALA A 37 -12.94 9.28 3.55
C ALA A 37 -11.48 9.54 3.94
N ARG A 38 -11.16 10.81 4.19
CA ARG A 38 -9.80 11.24 4.52
C ARG A 38 -9.27 10.55 5.77
N SER A 39 -10.14 10.17 6.70
CA SER A 39 -9.81 9.41 7.92
C SER A 39 -9.25 8.00 7.66
N PHE A 40 -9.40 7.46 6.45
CA PHE A 40 -8.83 6.17 6.06
C PHE A 40 -7.51 6.28 5.29
N LEU A 41 -7.01 7.50 5.05
CA LEU A 41 -5.83 7.74 4.23
C LEU A 41 -4.73 8.42 5.05
N GLN A 42 -3.51 7.91 4.88
CA GLN A 42 -2.31 8.70 5.13
C GLN A 42 -2.06 9.56 3.89
N ILE A 43 -1.92 10.86 4.08
CA ILE A 43 -1.65 11.81 2.99
C ILE A 43 -0.29 12.45 3.24
N VAL A 44 0.59 12.35 2.25
CA VAL A 44 1.95 12.90 2.28
C VAL A 44 2.18 13.76 1.04
N PRO A 45 3.01 14.81 1.12
CA PRO A 45 3.24 15.72 0.01
C PRO A 45 4.03 15.08 -1.15
N LEU A 46 4.86 14.09 -0.85
CA LEU A 46 5.67 13.37 -1.83
C LEU A 46 5.47 11.87 -1.68
N ARG A 47 5.33 11.17 -2.81
CA ARG A 47 5.20 9.71 -2.83
C ARG A 47 6.46 9.08 -2.20
N PRO A 48 6.32 8.30 -1.13
CA PRO A 48 7.46 7.60 -0.53
C PRO A 48 8.08 6.63 -1.54
N GLN A 49 9.41 6.60 -1.57
CA GLN A 49 10.20 5.70 -2.42
C GLN A 49 10.69 4.47 -1.62
N ARG A 50 9.89 4.03 -0.65
CA ARG A 50 10.17 2.86 0.20
C ARG A 50 9.04 1.85 0.07
N TRP A 51 9.37 0.56 0.20
CA TRP A 51 8.38 -0.50 0.29
C TRP A 51 7.54 -0.34 1.55
N SER A 52 6.23 -0.49 1.38
CA SER A 52 5.30 -0.53 2.51
C SER A 52 5.17 -1.95 3.06
N VAL A 53 5.48 -2.17 4.33
CA VAL A 53 5.27 -3.42 5.08
C VAL A 53 3.85 -3.48 5.66
N VAL A 54 3.02 -4.35 5.09
CA VAL A 54 1.61 -4.48 5.48
C VAL A 54 1.40 -5.77 6.27
N ALA A 55 0.78 -5.65 7.44
CA ALA A 55 0.30 -6.79 8.19
C ALA A 55 -0.80 -7.53 7.43
N ARG A 56 -0.73 -8.85 7.38
CA ARG A 56 -1.75 -9.71 6.78
C ARG A 56 -3.09 -9.48 7.51
N PRO A 57 -4.15 -9.02 6.82
CA PRO A 57 -5.48 -8.95 7.39
C PRO A 57 -5.95 -10.35 7.83
N ALA A 58 -6.66 -10.43 8.95
CA ALA A 58 -7.16 -11.71 9.48
C ALA A 58 -8.15 -12.40 8.52
N ASP A 59 -8.85 -11.61 7.71
CA ASP A 59 -9.83 -12.00 6.70
C ASP A 59 -9.26 -12.02 5.27
N ALA A 60 -7.93 -12.07 5.12
CA ALA A 60 -7.29 -12.06 3.81
C ALA A 60 -7.55 -13.37 3.03
N VAL A 61 -8.62 -13.40 2.23
CA VAL A 61 -9.00 -14.53 1.36
C VAL A 61 -8.05 -14.68 0.16
N ASN A 62 -7.47 -13.58 -0.33
CA ASN A 62 -6.71 -13.53 -1.58
C ASN A 62 -5.17 -13.49 -1.40
N LEU A 63 -4.65 -13.87 -0.24
CA LEU A 63 -3.20 -13.89 0.04
C LEU A 63 -2.73 -15.33 0.34
N PRO A 64 -1.72 -15.86 -0.39
CA PRO A 64 -1.21 -17.20 -0.14
C PRO A 64 -0.77 -17.37 1.32
N LEU A 65 -1.05 -18.54 1.91
CA LEU A 65 -0.62 -18.87 3.28
C LEU A 65 0.91 -18.81 3.43
N SER A 66 1.65 -19.09 2.34
CA SER A 66 3.11 -19.09 2.31
C SER A 66 3.78 -17.72 2.48
N TRP A 67 3.03 -16.61 2.42
CA TRP A 67 3.58 -15.26 2.53
C TRP A 67 3.85 -14.81 3.97
N GLY A 68 3.45 -15.59 4.97
CA GLY A 68 3.65 -15.27 6.37
C GLY A 68 2.71 -14.17 6.89
N ALA A 69 3.15 -13.48 7.94
CA ALA A 69 2.35 -12.50 8.68
C ALA A 69 2.37 -11.09 8.07
N THR A 70 3.35 -10.77 7.23
CA THR A 70 3.49 -9.46 6.58
C THR A 70 3.87 -9.63 5.12
N TYR A 71 3.56 -8.62 4.31
CA TYR A 71 3.99 -8.55 2.91
C TYR A 71 4.38 -7.11 2.56
N ALA A 72 5.18 -6.96 1.50
CA ALA A 72 5.62 -5.66 1.02
C ALA A 72 4.76 -5.18 -0.15
N VAL A 73 4.56 -3.87 -0.28
CA VAL A 73 3.91 -3.23 -1.44
C VAL A 73 4.90 -2.27 -2.11
N CYS A 74 5.11 -2.47 -3.42
CA CYS A 74 6.07 -1.69 -4.18
C CYS A 74 5.64 -0.21 -4.29
N PRO A 75 6.51 0.76 -3.98
CA PRO A 75 6.15 2.18 -4.04
C PRO A 75 5.87 2.66 -5.47
N ALA A 76 6.51 2.04 -6.47
CA ALA A 76 6.37 2.45 -7.86
C ALA A 76 5.15 1.83 -8.56
N CYS A 77 4.97 0.52 -8.46
CA CYS A 77 3.97 -0.21 -9.24
C CYS A 77 2.89 -0.90 -8.41
N ARG A 78 2.90 -0.77 -7.08
CA ARG A 78 1.90 -1.30 -6.15
C ARG A 78 1.79 -2.83 -6.13
N HIS A 79 2.77 -3.51 -6.73
CA HIS A 79 2.86 -4.97 -6.70
C HIS A 79 3.19 -5.47 -5.28
N ARG A 80 2.52 -6.55 -4.87
CA ARG A 80 2.74 -7.15 -3.55
C ARG A 80 3.78 -8.25 -3.65
N VAL A 81 4.66 -8.35 -2.66
CA VAL A 81 5.73 -9.35 -2.61
C VAL A 81 5.81 -9.93 -1.19
N PRO A 82 6.00 -11.24 -1.01
CA PRO A 82 6.26 -11.80 0.32
C PRO A 82 7.57 -11.28 0.88
N LEU A 83 7.61 -11.04 2.20
CA LEU A 83 8.83 -10.67 2.90
C LEU A 83 9.51 -11.94 3.45
N ARG A 84 10.84 -11.99 3.33
CA ARG A 84 11.67 -13.05 3.91
C ARG A 84 12.73 -12.42 4.79
N GLY A 85 12.71 -12.70 6.08
CA GLY A 85 13.57 -12.01 7.05
C GLY A 85 13.23 -10.52 7.14
N GLN A 86 14.23 -9.68 7.37
CA GLN A 86 14.11 -8.22 7.45
C GLN A 86 15.14 -7.51 6.56
N PRO A 87 15.07 -7.65 5.23
CA PRO A 87 16.01 -6.99 4.32
C PRO A 87 15.84 -5.47 4.38
N THR A 88 16.94 -4.73 4.20
CA THR A 88 16.92 -3.26 4.15
C THR A 88 16.43 -2.73 2.79
N GLU A 89 16.61 -3.48 1.71
CA GLU A 89 16.17 -3.15 0.35
C GLU A 89 15.67 -4.37 -0.42
N MET A 90 14.86 -4.14 -1.46
CA MET A 90 14.36 -5.21 -2.33
C MET A 90 14.09 -4.71 -3.76
N ARG A 91 14.37 -5.59 -4.73
CA ARG A 91 13.98 -5.41 -6.13
C ARG A 91 12.53 -5.85 -6.35
N CYS A 92 11.74 -5.02 -7.02
CA CYS A 92 10.38 -5.38 -7.42
C CYS A 92 10.40 -6.34 -8.61
N PRO A 93 9.78 -7.53 -8.53
CA PRO A 93 9.76 -8.49 -9.65
C PRO A 93 8.88 -8.03 -10.82
N LYS A 94 8.02 -7.02 -10.62
CA LYS A 94 7.12 -6.48 -11.66
C LYS A 94 7.74 -5.31 -12.43
N CYS A 95 8.31 -4.33 -11.73
CA CYS A 95 8.83 -3.10 -12.36
C CYS A 95 10.36 -2.98 -12.31
N ASN A 96 11.06 -3.97 -11.74
CA ASN A 96 12.52 -4.02 -11.60
C ASN A 96 13.19 -2.92 -10.76
N GLY A 97 12.43 -1.95 -10.26
CA GLY A 97 12.94 -0.92 -9.34
C GLY A 97 13.44 -1.51 -8.02
N VAL A 98 14.48 -0.89 -7.47
CA VAL A 98 15.10 -1.27 -6.19
C VAL A 98 14.82 -0.13 -5.20
N PHE A 99 14.29 -0.48 -4.03
CA PHE A 99 13.86 0.48 -3.03
C PHE A 99 14.15 -0.06 -1.64
N GLU A 100 14.35 0.84 -0.68
CA GLU A 100 14.46 0.50 0.75
C GLU A 100 13.12 0.00 1.31
N ILE A 101 13.15 -0.73 2.41
CA ILE A 101 11.96 -1.23 3.10
C ILE A 101 11.73 -0.43 4.37
N ALA A 102 10.52 0.13 4.50
CA ALA A 102 10.11 0.90 5.67
C ALA A 102 9.57 -0.03 6.77
N TRP A 103 10.47 -0.71 7.48
CA TRP A 103 10.11 -1.54 8.64
C TRP A 103 9.66 -0.72 9.86
N ASP A 104 10.08 0.54 9.90
CA ASP A 104 9.86 1.50 10.98
C ASP A 104 8.54 2.28 10.85
N ASP A 105 7.89 2.21 9.69
CA ASP A 105 6.72 3.02 9.36
C ASP A 105 5.46 2.13 9.29
N PRO A 106 4.51 2.22 10.23
CA PRO A 106 3.27 1.47 10.14
C PRO A 106 2.25 2.19 9.24
N PHE A 107 2.04 1.66 8.03
CA PHE A 107 1.03 2.12 7.05
C PHE A 107 -0.43 1.77 7.43
#